data_AF-A0A8S2W1S6-F1
#
_entry.id   AF-A0A8S2W1S6-F1
#
_cell.length_a   1.000
_cell.length_b   1.000
_cell.length_c   1.000
_cell.angle_alpha   90.00
_cell.angle_beta   90.00
_cell.angle_gamma   90.00
#
_symmetry.space_group_name_H-M   'P 1'
#
loop_
_entity.id
_entity.type
_entity.pdbx_description
1 polymer ?
#
loop_
_entity_poly.entity_id
_entity_poly.type
_entity_poly.pdbx_seq_one_letter_code
_entity_poly.pdbx_strand_id
1 'polypeptide(L)'
;QTLQSKAWRNSIRHNLSLNECFVRQQKSENGRGYYWGIHSAALDAFIHGDFRRRQARLRAKRADTLSIQPIPWMMNTDSSLNYSIQQQQ
;
A
#
# COMPACT_ATOMS: atom_id res chain seq x y z
N GLN A 1 -15.56 30.55 9.68
CA GLN A 1 -15.10 29.69 8.56
C GLN A 1 -15.81 28.36 8.66
N THR A 2 -16.71 28.09 7.72
CA THR A 2 -17.73 27.02 7.79
C THR A 2 -17.12 25.61 7.79
N LEU A 3 -17.52 24.81 8.78
CA LEU A 3 -17.08 23.42 9.00
C LEU A 3 -17.29 22.51 7.78
N GLN A 4 -18.27 22.82 6.92
CA GLN A 4 -18.52 22.08 5.67
C GLN A 4 -17.30 22.03 4.74
N SER A 5 -16.50 23.11 4.69
CA SER A 5 -15.28 23.12 3.87
C SER A 5 -14.21 22.14 4.37
N LYS A 6 -14.23 21.77 5.66
CA LYS A 6 -13.21 20.91 6.27
C LYS A 6 -13.46 19.43 5.97
N ALA A 7 -14.71 19.00 5.87
CA ALA A 7 -15.09 17.60 5.69
C ALA A 7 -14.64 17.06 4.32
N TRP A 8 -14.97 17.75 3.22
CA TRP A 8 -14.55 17.33 1.88
C TRP A 8 -13.03 17.44 1.69
N ARG A 9 -12.38 18.43 2.31
CA ARG A 9 -10.91 18.49 2.31
C ARG A 9 -10.28 17.31 3.03
N ASN A 10 -10.95 16.77 4.05
CA ASN A 10 -10.48 15.58 4.75
C ASN A 10 -10.63 14.32 3.90
N SER A 11 -11.76 14.17 3.20
CA SER A 11 -11.94 13.03 2.30
C SER A 11 -10.93 13.04 1.16
N ILE A 12 -10.57 14.20 0.61
CA ILE A 12 -9.51 14.31 -0.40
C ILE A 12 -8.15 13.86 0.17
N ARG A 13 -7.73 14.39 1.32
CA ARG A 13 -6.47 13.98 1.96
C ARG A 13 -6.44 12.47 2.24
N HIS A 14 -7.54 11.93 2.74
CA HIS A 14 -7.68 10.49 2.99
C HIS A 14 -7.54 9.67 1.69
N ASN A 15 -8.21 10.06 0.61
CA ASN A 15 -8.14 9.33 -0.67
C ASN A 15 -6.73 9.35 -1.29
N LEU A 16 -6.05 10.49 -1.22
CA LEU A 16 -4.69 10.64 -1.72
C LEU A 16 -3.71 9.71 -0.99
N SER A 17 -3.90 9.53 0.33
CA SER A 17 -3.05 8.62 1.11
C SER A 17 -3.49 7.15 1.04
N LEU A 18 -4.78 6.86 0.82
CA LEU A 18 -5.32 5.49 0.87
C LEU A 18 -5.06 4.70 -0.42
N ASN A 19 -5.10 5.34 -1.59
CA ASN A 19 -5.00 4.63 -2.87
C ASN A 19 -3.56 4.68 -3.41
N GLU A 20 -2.99 3.51 -3.71
CA GLU A 20 -1.65 3.35 -4.31
C GLU A 20 -1.51 4.04 -5.68
N CYS A 21 -2.63 4.34 -6.33
CA CYS A 21 -2.67 5.12 -7.56
C CYS A 21 -2.13 6.54 -7.41
N PHE A 22 -2.18 7.11 -6.21
CA PHE A 22 -1.71 8.46 -5.93
C PHE A 22 -0.37 8.41 -5.19
N VAL A 23 0.64 9.05 -5.76
CA VAL A 23 1.98 9.10 -5.19
C VAL A 23 2.34 10.53 -4.81
N ARG A 24 2.93 10.68 -3.62
CA ARG A 24 3.48 11.97 -3.17
C ARG A 24 4.73 12.27 -4.00
N GLN A 25 4.74 13.42 -4.67
CA GLN A 25 5.88 13.90 -5.44
C GLN A 25 6.67 14.98 -4.67
N GLN A 26 7.45 15.77 -5.40
CA GLN A 26 8.22 16.90 -4.89
C GLN A 26 7.38 17.89 -4.09
N LYS A 27 8.07 18.58 -3.18
CA LYS A 27 7.48 19.66 -2.39
C LYS A 27 7.10 20.81 -3.31
N SER A 28 5.95 21.43 -3.06
CA SER A 28 5.52 22.60 -3.83
C SER A 28 6.51 23.75 -3.64
N GLU A 29 6.79 24.52 -4.71
CA GLU A 29 7.76 25.63 -4.71
C GLU A 29 7.41 26.70 -3.66
N ASN A 30 6.12 26.89 -3.41
CA ASN A 30 5.61 27.79 -2.37
C ASN A 30 5.76 27.24 -0.93
N GLY A 31 6.41 26.08 -0.75
CA GLY A 31 6.65 25.42 0.53
C GLY A 31 5.42 24.80 1.18
N ARG A 32 4.22 24.99 0.62
CA ARG A 32 2.95 24.52 1.18
C ARG A 32 2.49 23.24 0.52
N GLY A 33 2.70 22.12 1.20
CA GLY A 33 2.27 20.80 0.75
C GLY A 33 3.22 20.16 -0.26
N TYR A 34 2.70 19.14 -0.95
CA TYR A 34 3.40 18.33 -1.93
C TYR A 34 2.52 18.20 -3.17
N TYR A 35 3.14 18.07 -4.34
CA TYR A 35 2.42 17.63 -5.51
C TYR A 35 2.01 16.17 -5.37
N TRP A 36 0.88 15.82 -5.97
CA TRP A 36 0.40 14.46 -6.06
C TRP A 36 0.39 14.05 -7.53
N GLY A 37 0.95 12.88 -7.82
CA GLY A 37 0.97 12.31 -9.16
C GLY A 37 0.22 10.99 -9.22
N ILE A 38 0.00 10.52 -10.43
CA ILE A 38 -0.56 9.19 -10.70
C ILE A 38 0.59 8.20 -10.87
N HIS A 39 0.52 7.05 -10.21
CA HIS A 39 1.49 5.97 -10.39
C HIS A 39 1.46 5.44 -11.84
N SER A 40 2.63 5.19 -12.44
CA SER A 40 2.74 4.75 -13.84
C SER A 40 1.86 3.52 -14.17
N ALA A 41 1.83 2.53 -13.27
CA ALA A 41 0.99 1.32 -13.45
C ALA A 41 -0.53 1.57 -13.47
N ALA A 42 -0.99 2.73 -12.98
CA ALA A 42 -2.39 3.11 -12.97
C ALA A 42 -2.73 4.13 -14.07
N LEU A 43 -1.73 4.79 -14.66
CA LEU A 43 -1.91 5.88 -15.64
C LEU A 43 -2.76 5.43 -16.83
N ASP A 44 -2.46 4.28 -17.40
CA ASP A 44 -3.19 3.71 -18.54
C ASP A 44 -4.68 3.46 -18.21
N ALA A 45 -4.96 2.90 -17.03
CA ALA A 45 -6.33 2.66 -16.58
C ALA A 45 -7.12 3.98 -16.42
N PHE A 46 -6.49 5.03 -15.89
CA PHE A 46 -7.13 6.34 -15.78
C PHE A 46 -7.38 7.00 -17.13
N ILE A 47 -6.45 6.89 -18.08
CA ILE A 47 -6.63 7.41 -19.45
C ILE A 47 -7.83 6.74 -20.13
N HIS A 48 -8.02 5.44 -19.91
CA HIS A 48 -9.16 4.67 -20.42
C HIS A 48 -10.45 4.83 -19.59
N GLY A 49 -10.46 5.66 -18.55
CA GLY A 49 -11.64 5.94 -17.72
C GLY A 49 -12.00 4.85 -16.70
N ASP A 50 -11.09 3.93 -16.38
CA ASP A 50 -11.30 2.93 -15.34
C ASP A 50 -10.94 3.50 -13.95
N PHE A 51 -11.95 4.07 -13.29
CA PHE A 51 -11.83 4.61 -11.93
C PHE A 51 -12.16 3.58 -10.83
N ARG A 52 -12.30 2.30 -11.17
CA ARG A 52 -12.74 1.27 -10.21
C ARG A 52 -11.55 0.83 -9.34
N ARG A 53 -11.78 0.77 -8.01
CA ARG A 53 -10.75 0.37 -7.01
C ARG A 53 -10.24 -1.08 -7.17
N ARG A 54 -10.92 -1.93 -7.94
CA ARG A 54 -10.75 -3.39 -7.90
C ARG A 54 -9.57 -3.93 -8.73
N GLN A 55 -8.99 -3.15 -9.64
CA GLN A 55 -7.87 -3.63 -10.50
C GLN A 55 -6.48 -3.12 -10.08
N ALA A 56 -6.37 -2.07 -9.27
CA ALA A 56 -5.07 -1.54 -8.83
C ALA A 56 -4.30 -2.49 -7.89
N ARG A 57 -5.01 -3.18 -6.97
CA ARG A 57 -4.40 -4.12 -6.00
C ARG A 57 -3.74 -5.35 -6.61
N LEU A 58 -3.98 -5.65 -7.90
CA LEU A 58 -3.50 -6.89 -8.54
C LEU A 58 -2.28 -6.69 -9.44
N ARG A 59 -1.86 -5.45 -9.71
CA ARG A 59 -0.68 -5.18 -10.56
C ARG A 59 0.56 -4.78 -9.76
N ALA A 60 0.42 -4.10 -8.62
CA ALA A 60 1.55 -3.81 -7.73
C ALA A 60 2.11 -5.08 -7.06
N LYS A 61 1.24 -6.03 -6.69
CA LYS A 61 1.68 -7.28 -6.03
C LYS A 61 2.41 -8.28 -6.95
N ARG A 62 2.33 -8.12 -8.27
CA ARG A 62 2.99 -9.03 -9.22
C ARG A 62 4.41 -8.61 -9.60
N ALA A 63 4.79 -7.34 -9.37
CA ALA A 63 6.15 -6.88 -9.59
C ALA A 63 7.07 -7.20 -8.40
N ASP A 64 6.53 -7.23 -7.17
CA ASP A 64 7.33 -7.43 -5.95
C ASP A 64 7.46 -8.91 -5.52
N THR A 65 6.69 -9.83 -6.11
CA THR A 65 6.73 -11.25 -5.72
C THR A 65 7.88 -12.05 -6.35
N LEU A 66 8.68 -11.44 -7.23
CA LEU A 66 9.89 -12.08 -7.76
C LEU A 66 11.18 -11.69 -6.99
N SER A 67 11.11 -10.82 -5.98
CA SER A 67 12.30 -10.40 -5.22
C SER A 67 12.17 -10.43 -3.69
N ILE A 68 11.08 -10.95 -3.14
CA ILE A 68 10.95 -11.13 -1.68
C ILE A 68 11.43 -12.55 -1.34
N GLN A 69 12.65 -12.63 -0.81
CA GLN A 69 13.10 -13.77 -0.02
C GLN A 69 12.04 -14.09 1.05
N PRO A 70 11.66 -15.36 1.24
CA PRO A 70 10.61 -15.73 2.18
C PRO A 70 10.95 -15.26 3.60
N ILE A 71 9.92 -14.79 4.31
CA ILE A 71 10.05 -14.32 5.70
C ILE A 71 10.46 -15.52 6.58
N PRO A 72 11.46 -15.39 7.48
CA PRO A 72 12.03 -16.52 8.24
C PRO A 72 11.05 -17.41 9.02
N TRP A 73 9.83 -16.95 9.35
CA TRP A 73 8.83 -17.77 10.03
C TRP A 73 8.06 -18.74 9.10
N MET A 74 8.24 -18.64 7.77
CA MET A 74 7.61 -19.53 6.79
C MET A 74 8.50 -20.71 6.35
N MET A 75 9.67 -20.89 6.96
CA MET A 75 10.51 -22.08 6.75
C MET A 75 10.74 -22.76 8.10
N ASN A 76 9.77 -23.57 8.53
CA ASN A 76 9.99 -24.58 9.56
C ASN A 76 9.39 -25.90 9.06
N THR A 77 10.05 -26.47 8.06
CA THR A 77 10.06 -27.91 7.85
C THR A 77 11.51 -28.36 7.98
N ASP A 78 12.08 -28.19 9.17
CA ASP A 78 13.15 -29.09 9.57
C ASP A 78 12.59 -30.09 10.55
N SER A 79 12.78 -31.33 10.14
CA SER A 79 12.50 -32.54 10.87
C SER A 79 13.43 -32.60 12.08
N SER A 80 12.85 -32.60 13.28
CA SER A 80 13.38 -33.18 14.53
C SER A 80 13.13 -32.27 15.73
N LEU A 81 11.87 -32.23 16.19
CA LEU A 81 11.60 -31.88 17.59
C LEU A 81 11.27 -33.16 18.35
N ASN A 82 12.29 -33.62 19.07
CA ASN A 82 12.15 -34.57 20.17
C ASN A 82 11.06 -34.09 21.13
N TYR A 83 10.07 -34.94 21.35
CA TYR A 83 9.12 -34.84 22.44
C TYR A 83 9.88 -35.09 23.75
N SER A 84 10.16 -34.04 24.52
CA SER A 84 10.61 -34.17 25.91
C SER A 84 9.58 -33.52 26.82
N ILE A 85 8.68 -34.35 27.33
CA ILE A 85 7.76 -34.03 28.42
C ILE A 85 8.59 -34.01 29.71
N GLN A 86 8.69 -32.86 30.38
CA GLN A 86 9.18 -32.81 31.77
C GLN A 86 8.00 -33.07 32.71
N GLN A 87 8.10 -34.17 33.46
CA GLN A 87 7.23 -34.45 34.61
C GLN A 87 7.63 -33.54 35.78
N GLN A 88 6.64 -32.95 36.44
CA GLN A 88 6.79 -32.29 37.73
C GLN A 88 6.76 -33.34 38.85
N GLN A 89 7.69 -33.24 39.80
CA GLN A 89 7.53 -33.77 41.17
C GLN A 89 6.82 -32.73 42.03
#